data_AF-A0A944WWY5-F1
#
_entry.id   AF-A0A944WWY5-F1
#
_cell.length_a   1.000
_cell.length_b   1.000
_cell.length_c   1.000
_cell.angle_alpha   90.00
_cell.angle_beta   90.00
_cell.angle_gamma   90.00
#
_symmetry.space_group_name_H-M   'P 1'
#
loop_
_entity.id
_entity.type
_entity.pdbx_description
1 polymer ?
#
loop_
_entity_poly.entity_id
_entity_poly.type
_entity_poly.pdbx_seq_one_letter_code
_entity_poly.pdbx_strand_id
1 'polypeptide(L)'
;MSWIDHSEKPPLTYPEPGTELCELTDIPAIGGKGFVFGSGTDRFPMFVIRRNDEVKGYHNECPHVGGPLDWVSDQFLDKEKTHILCATHGARFRIDNGLCISPPCPGALLTPVAVEVVDGKVFVGSDHSAAANSR
;
A
#
# COMPACT_ATOMS: atom_id res chain seq x y z
N MET A 1 -39.16 -7.66 2.88
CA MET A 1 -38.02 -8.08 2.02
C MET A 1 -36.84 -7.23 2.44
N SER A 2 -35.92 -7.78 3.24
CA SER A 2 -34.74 -7.05 3.67
C SER A 2 -33.78 -6.98 2.50
N TRP A 3 -33.66 -5.81 1.88
CA TRP A 3 -32.51 -5.48 1.03
C TRP A 3 -31.29 -5.46 1.94
N ILE A 4 -30.39 -6.42 1.77
CA ILE A 4 -29.06 -6.33 2.38
C ILE A 4 -28.39 -5.14 1.69
N ASP A 5 -28.06 -4.12 2.48
CA ASP A 5 -27.24 -3.02 2.03
C ASP A 5 -25.82 -3.54 1.82
N HIS A 6 -25.48 -3.90 0.58
CA HIS A 6 -24.14 -4.35 0.20
C HIS A 6 -23.14 -3.18 0.08
N SER A 7 -23.50 -1.96 0.49
CA SER A 7 -22.63 -0.79 0.38
C SER A 7 -21.64 -0.60 1.55
N GLU A 8 -21.79 -1.36 2.64
CA GLU A 8 -20.80 -1.36 3.72
C GLU A 8 -19.60 -2.26 3.33
N LYS A 9 -18.46 -1.62 3.04
CA LYS A 9 -17.19 -2.34 2.84
C LYS A 9 -16.90 -3.14 4.13
N PRO A 10 -16.65 -4.45 4.06
CA PRO A 10 -16.37 -5.25 5.25
C PRO A 10 -15.19 -4.65 6.04
N PRO A 11 -15.19 -4.79 7.37
CA PRO A 11 -14.10 -4.26 8.20
C PRO A 11 -12.78 -4.88 7.73
N LEU A 12 -11.75 -4.04 7.53
CA LEU A 12 -10.42 -4.52 7.16
C LEU A 12 -9.59 -4.78 8.41
N THR A 13 -8.80 -5.85 8.38
CA THR A 13 -7.86 -6.22 9.45
C THR A 13 -6.57 -5.44 9.28
N TYR A 14 -6.53 -4.20 9.78
CA TYR A 14 -5.32 -3.40 9.79
C TYR A 14 -4.28 -4.01 10.75
N PRO A 15 -2.98 -4.02 10.39
CA PRO A 15 -1.94 -4.44 11.33
C PRO A 15 -1.76 -3.40 12.44
N GLU A 16 -1.56 -3.87 13.67
CA GLU A 16 -1.29 -3.01 14.83
C GLU A 16 0.11 -2.36 14.72
N PRO A 17 0.33 -1.15 15.29
CA PRO A 17 1.65 -0.57 15.42
C PRO A 17 2.63 -1.52 16.09
N GLY A 18 3.87 -1.55 15.61
CA GLY A 18 4.90 -2.47 16.07
C GLY A 18 4.78 -3.88 15.50
N THR A 19 3.81 -4.16 14.62
CA THR A 19 3.79 -5.41 13.85
C THR A 19 5.03 -5.47 12.95
N GLU A 20 5.88 -6.48 13.14
CA GLU A 20 7.02 -6.75 12.27
C GLU A 20 6.54 -7.19 10.88
N LEU A 21 7.02 -6.52 9.83
CA LEU A 21 6.71 -6.86 8.44
C LEU A 21 7.74 -7.84 7.86
N CYS A 22 9.03 -7.49 7.93
CA CYS A 22 10.15 -8.27 7.39
C CYS A 22 11.50 -7.67 7.81
N GLU A 23 12.59 -8.37 7.49
CA GLU A 23 13.93 -7.77 7.51
C GLU A 23 14.06 -6.75 6.38
N LEU A 24 14.77 -5.64 6.60
CA LEU A 24 15.02 -4.63 5.55
C LEU A 24 15.69 -5.24 4.32
N THR A 25 16.52 -6.26 4.53
CA THR A 25 17.21 -7.02 3.46
C THR A 25 16.31 -7.94 2.67
N ASP A 26 15.10 -8.24 3.15
CA ASP A 26 14.09 -8.99 2.38
C ASP A 26 13.47 -8.14 1.27
N ILE A 27 13.69 -6.82 1.32
CA ILE A 27 13.28 -5.86 0.30
C ILE A 27 14.53 -5.45 -0.49
N PRO A 28 14.54 -5.57 -1.83
CA PRO A 28 15.62 -5.05 -2.65
C PRO A 28 15.90 -3.58 -2.33
N ALA A 29 17.17 -3.15 -2.37
CA ALA A 29 17.57 -1.76 -2.06
C ALA A 29 16.77 -0.70 -2.86
N ILE A 30 16.30 -1.08 -4.06
CA ILE A 30 15.25 -0.37 -4.78
C ILE A 30 14.23 -1.41 -5.26
N GLY A 31 13.08 -1.47 -4.59
CA GLY A 31 12.04 -2.47 -4.83
C GLY A 31 10.88 -2.35 -3.87
N GLY A 32 9.99 -3.34 -3.88
CA GLY A 32 8.88 -3.41 -2.94
C GLY A 32 8.61 -4.81 -2.43
N LYS A 33 7.74 -4.91 -1.43
CA LYS A 33 7.27 -6.17 -0.85
C LYS A 33 5.82 -6.02 -0.40
N GLY A 34 4.98 -6.99 -0.73
CA GLY A 34 3.57 -7.04 -0.40
C GLY A 34 3.28 -7.88 0.85
N PHE A 35 2.23 -7.50 1.57
CA PHE A 35 1.73 -8.18 2.77
C PHE A 35 0.21 -8.22 2.74
N VAL A 36 -0.37 -9.23 3.39
CA VAL A 36 -1.82 -9.35 3.55
C VAL A 36 -2.11 -9.72 5.00
N PHE A 37 -2.91 -8.90 5.66
CA PHE A 37 -3.45 -9.14 6.99
C PHE A 37 -4.91 -9.54 6.89
N GLY A 38 -5.41 -10.34 7.83
CA GLY A 38 -6.77 -10.89 7.79
C GLY A 38 -6.95 -11.99 6.74
N SER A 39 -8.20 -12.42 6.55
CA SER A 39 -8.58 -13.53 5.67
C SER A 39 -10.00 -13.37 5.09
N GLY A 40 -10.28 -14.00 3.94
CA GLY A 40 -11.61 -13.88 3.33
C GLY A 40 -11.96 -12.43 2.99
N THR A 41 -13.03 -11.90 3.58
CA THR A 41 -13.58 -10.56 3.27
C THR A 41 -12.97 -9.43 4.10
N ASP A 42 -12.28 -9.72 5.20
CA ASP A 42 -11.67 -8.70 6.07
C ASP A 42 -10.19 -8.40 5.74
N ARG A 43 -9.73 -8.85 4.58
CA ARG A 43 -8.33 -8.75 4.18
C ARG A 43 -7.88 -7.31 3.99
N PHE A 44 -6.73 -6.97 4.57
CA PHE A 44 -6.02 -5.73 4.34
C PHE A 44 -4.71 -5.99 3.58
N PRO A 45 -4.67 -5.79 2.26
CA PRO A 45 -3.44 -5.91 1.48
C PRO A 45 -2.65 -4.60 1.55
N MET A 46 -1.38 -4.65 1.90
CA MET A 46 -0.50 -3.49 1.87
C MET A 46 0.83 -3.82 1.20
N PHE A 47 1.62 -2.81 0.91
CA PHE A 47 2.97 -3.00 0.41
C PHE A 47 3.90 -1.91 0.95
N VAL A 48 5.19 -2.20 0.90
CA VAL A 48 6.25 -1.23 1.19
C VAL A 48 7.14 -1.07 -0.03
N ILE A 49 7.69 0.12 -0.21
CA ILE A 49 8.73 0.45 -1.19
C ILE A 49 9.98 0.88 -0.43
N ARG A 50 11.12 0.28 -0.79
CA ARG A 50 12.44 0.66 -0.28
C ARG A 50 13.21 1.45 -1.33
N ARG A 51 13.83 2.55 -0.91
CA ARG A 51 14.88 3.26 -1.66
C ARG A 51 16.06 3.53 -0.73
N ASN A 52 17.12 2.74 -0.88
CA ASN A 52 18.24 2.68 0.04
C ASN A 52 17.75 2.38 1.46
N ASP A 53 17.92 3.28 2.42
CA ASP A 53 17.50 3.04 3.82
C ASP A 53 16.12 3.65 4.14
N GLU A 54 15.48 4.27 3.16
CA GLU A 54 14.11 4.79 3.32
C GLU A 54 13.08 3.75 2.89
N VAL A 55 12.06 3.55 3.72
CA VAL A 55 10.92 2.68 3.44
C VAL A 55 9.63 3.51 3.50
N LYS A 56 8.73 3.30 2.53
CA LYS A 56 7.39 3.91 2.47
C LYS A 56 6.34 2.83 2.36
N GLY A 57 5.29 2.90 3.18
CA GLY A 57 4.19 1.94 3.18
C GLY A 57 2.90 2.52 2.58
N TYR A 58 2.13 1.69 1.90
CA TYR A 58 0.85 2.06 1.30
C TYR A 58 -0.15 0.89 1.34
N HIS A 59 -1.44 1.20 1.44
CA HIS A 59 -2.52 0.23 1.19
C HIS A 59 -2.49 -0.16 -0.29
N ASN A 60 -2.62 -1.45 -0.58
CA ASN A 60 -2.60 -1.97 -1.95
C ASN A 60 -3.98 -1.84 -2.61
N GLU A 61 -4.42 -0.60 -2.80
CA GLU A 61 -5.69 -0.26 -3.41
C GLU A 61 -5.52 0.96 -4.30
N CYS A 62 -5.70 0.79 -5.61
CA CYS A 62 -5.57 1.86 -6.57
C CYS A 62 -6.80 2.77 -6.49
N PRO A 63 -6.65 4.08 -6.25
CA PRO A 63 -7.77 5.01 -6.07
C PRO A 63 -8.60 5.22 -7.34
N HIS A 64 -8.19 4.64 -8.48
CA HIS A 64 -8.96 4.69 -9.72
C HIS A 64 -10.20 3.79 -9.67
N VAL A 65 -10.03 2.49 -9.39
CA VAL A 65 -11.10 1.48 -9.43
C VAL A 65 -11.14 0.58 -8.19
N GLY A 66 -10.31 0.86 -7.18
CA GLY A 66 -10.25 0.07 -5.94
C GLY A 66 -9.60 -1.30 -6.06
N GLY A 67 -8.94 -1.60 -7.18
CA GLY A 67 -8.22 -2.85 -7.40
C GLY A 67 -6.77 -2.82 -6.90
N PRO A 68 -6.10 -3.99 -6.76
CA PRO A 68 -4.69 -4.05 -6.38
C PRO A 68 -3.80 -3.38 -7.43
N LEU A 69 -2.63 -2.90 -6.98
CA LEU A 69 -1.62 -2.30 -7.84
C LEU A 69 -0.76 -3.36 -8.54
N ASP A 70 -0.53 -4.52 -7.92
CA ASP A 70 0.31 -5.59 -8.45
C ASP A 70 -0.51 -6.77 -8.98
N TRP A 71 -0.04 -7.38 -10.08
CA TRP A 71 -0.50 -8.70 -10.55
C TRP A 71 0.55 -9.79 -10.33
N VAL A 72 1.82 -9.38 -10.19
CA VAL A 72 2.93 -10.24 -9.81
C VAL A 72 3.39 -9.75 -8.45
N SER A 73 3.44 -10.65 -7.48
CA SER A 73 3.83 -10.33 -6.12
C SER A 73 5.12 -9.52 -6.07
N ASP A 74 5.16 -8.53 -5.18
CA ASP A 74 6.30 -7.66 -4.90
C ASP A 74 6.70 -6.70 -6.05
N GLN A 75 5.98 -6.73 -7.20
CA GLN A 75 6.24 -5.83 -8.32
C GLN A 75 5.34 -4.59 -8.31
N PHE A 76 5.79 -3.58 -7.57
CA PHE A 76 5.07 -2.31 -7.41
C PHE A 76 5.70 -1.13 -8.14
N LEU A 77 6.89 -1.26 -8.70
CA LEU A 77 7.60 -0.16 -9.35
C LEU A 77 7.51 -0.25 -10.88
N ASP A 78 7.60 0.91 -11.54
CA ASP A 78 7.86 0.95 -12.98
C ASP A 78 9.24 0.37 -13.32
N LYS A 79 9.49 0.14 -14.62
CA LYS A 79 10.72 -0.50 -15.11
C LYS A 79 11.97 0.30 -14.71
N GLU A 80 11.85 1.63 -14.70
CA GLU A 80 12.90 2.57 -14.33
C GLU A 80 13.07 2.72 -12.81
N LYS A 81 12.17 2.12 -12.01
CA LYS A 81 12.13 2.18 -10.53
C LYS A 81 12.03 3.59 -9.97
N THR A 82 11.33 4.46 -10.68
CA THR A 82 11.15 5.88 -10.31
C THR A 82 9.77 6.16 -9.71
N HIS A 83 8.77 5.35 -10.06
CA HIS A 83 7.39 5.51 -9.60
C HIS A 83 6.80 4.17 -9.17
N ILE A 84 5.80 4.24 -8.30
CA ILE A 84 4.89 3.13 -8.05
C ILE A 84 3.97 3.01 -9.27
N LEU A 85 3.78 1.80 -9.79
CA LEU A 85 2.97 1.52 -10.97
C LEU A 85 1.76 0.65 -10.59
N CYS A 86 0.56 1.09 -10.99
CA CYS A 86 -0.60 0.21 -11.03
C CYS A 86 -0.54 -0.64 -12.31
N ALA A 87 -0.30 -1.94 -12.16
CA ALA A 87 -0.20 -2.92 -13.25
C ALA A 87 -1.50 -3.06 -14.06
N THR A 88 -2.65 -2.71 -13.47
CA THR A 88 -3.96 -2.86 -14.12
C THR A 88 -4.16 -1.86 -15.27
N HIS A 89 -3.92 -0.57 -15.03
CA HIS A 89 -4.22 0.50 -16.00
C HIS A 89 -3.07 1.50 -16.22
N GLY A 90 -1.91 1.28 -15.60
CA GLY A 90 -0.70 2.07 -15.83
C GLY A 90 -0.59 3.39 -15.06
N ALA A 91 -1.45 3.63 -14.05
CA ALA A 91 -1.32 4.78 -13.16
C ALA A 91 0.07 4.80 -12.50
N ARG A 92 0.74 5.95 -12.48
CA ARG A 92 2.04 6.13 -11.83
C ARG A 92 1.91 7.08 -10.65
N PHE A 93 2.43 6.65 -9.50
CA PHE A 93 2.40 7.39 -8.25
C PHE A 93 3.82 7.69 -7.79
N ARG A 94 4.00 8.85 -7.17
CA ARG A 94 5.29 9.17 -6.54
C ARG A 94 5.49 8.28 -5.32
N ILE A 95 6.70 7.76 -5.17
CA ILE A 95 7.07 6.88 -4.05
C ILE A 95 7.05 7.61 -2.70
N ASP A 96 7.32 8.92 -2.68
CA ASP A 96 7.48 9.69 -1.45
C ASP A 96 6.17 10.00 -0.73
N ASN A 97 5.09 10.24 -1.49
CA ASN A 97 3.81 10.68 -0.94
C ASN A 97 2.57 10.00 -1.55
N GLY A 98 2.74 9.05 -2.48
CA GLY A 98 1.63 8.33 -3.10
C GLY A 98 0.79 9.15 -4.08
N LEU A 99 1.22 10.35 -4.48
CA LEU A 99 0.48 11.19 -5.43
C LEU A 99 0.54 10.59 -6.83
N CYS A 100 -0.62 10.36 -7.43
CA CYS A 100 -0.76 9.97 -8.81
C CYS A 100 -0.42 11.14 -9.74
N ILE A 101 0.55 10.92 -10.64
CA ILE A 101 1.05 11.94 -11.57
C ILE A 101 0.70 11.65 -13.03
N SER A 102 0.01 10.53 -13.29
CA SER A 102 -0.38 10.12 -14.64
C SER A 102 -1.84 9.68 -14.70
N PRO A 103 -2.44 9.62 -15.90
CA PRO A 103 -3.72 8.94 -16.10
C PRO A 103 -3.68 7.50 -15.53
N PRO A 104 -4.84 6.93 -15.14
CA PRO A 104 -6.21 7.48 -15.24
C PRO A 104 -6.65 8.40 -14.09
N CYS A 105 -5.91 8.52 -12.99
CA CYS A 105 -6.38 9.24 -11.79
C CYS A 105 -5.40 10.32 -11.27
N PRO A 106 -4.91 11.25 -12.10
CA PRO A 106 -3.95 12.26 -11.67
C PRO A 106 -4.51 13.11 -10.53
N GLY A 107 -3.69 13.36 -9.52
CA GLY A 107 -4.10 14.11 -8.31
C GLY A 107 -4.67 13.25 -7.17
N ALA A 108 -5.06 12.00 -7.44
CA ALA A 108 -5.45 11.06 -6.39
C ALA A 108 -4.23 10.58 -5.59
N LEU A 109 -4.46 10.13 -4.35
CA LEU A 109 -3.43 9.62 -3.45
C LEU A 109 -3.62 8.14 -3.18
N LEU A 110 -2.52 7.40 -3.09
CA LEU A 110 -2.51 6.12 -2.37
C LEU A 110 -2.72 6.39 -0.88
N THR A 111 -3.49 5.53 -0.22
CA THR A 111 -3.62 5.57 1.23
C THR A 111 -2.29 5.15 1.87
N PRO A 112 -1.59 6.02 2.61
CA PRO A 112 -0.31 5.66 3.22
C PRO A 112 -0.51 4.59 4.29
N VAL A 113 0.56 3.89 4.67
CA VAL A 113 0.60 3.08 5.89
C VAL A 113 1.90 3.44 6.58
N ALA A 114 1.82 3.93 7.82
CA ALA A 114 3.02 4.28 8.56
C ALA A 114 3.89 3.05 8.75
N VAL A 115 5.18 3.23 8.50
CA VAL A 115 6.20 2.20 8.66
C VAL A 115 7.46 2.85 9.20
N GLU A 116 8.20 2.08 9.99
CA GLU A 116 9.46 2.49 10.57
C GLU A 116 10.50 1.38 10.42
N VAL A 117 11.77 1.78 10.32
CA VAL A 117 12.90 0.86 10.28
C VAL A 117 13.62 0.94 11.60
N VAL A 118 13.66 -0.16 12.35
CA VAL A 118 14.31 -0.26 13.66
C VAL A 118 15.22 -1.49 13.64
N ASP A 119 16.51 -1.29 13.94
CA ASP A 119 17.52 -2.35 14.00
C ASP A 119 17.55 -3.29 12.78
N GLY A 120 17.36 -2.72 11.58
CA GLY A 120 17.40 -3.48 10.33
C GLY A 120 16.10 -4.21 9.97
N LYS A 121 15.04 -4.05 10.75
CA LYS A 121 13.71 -4.62 10.50
C LYS A 121 12.70 -3.54 10.19
N VAL A 122 11.68 -3.88 9.40
CA VAL A 122 10.58 -2.99 9.05
C VAL A 122 9.37 -3.33 9.92
N PHE A 123 8.82 -2.31 10.58
CA PHE A 123 7.61 -2.43 11.41
C PHE A 123 6.52 -1.49 10.90
N VAL A 124 5.27 -1.82 11.24
CA VAL A 124 4.15 -0.87 11.12
C VAL A 124 4.34 0.23 12.16
N GLY A 125 4.33 1.48 11.72
CA GLY A 125 4.54 2.64 12.57
C GLY A 125 3.31 3.00 13.40
N SER A 126 3.52 3.81 14.45
CA SER A 126 2.48 4.26 15.39
C SER A 126 1.56 5.37 14.88
N ASP A 127 1.98 6.10 13.85
CA ASP A 127 1.16 7.14 13.23
C ASP A 127 0.17 6.54 12.21
N HIS A 128 -0.99 6.07 12.67
CA HIS A 128 -2.10 5.72 11.79
C HIS A 128 -2.77 6.95 11.14
N SER A 129 -2.01 7.89 10.59
CA SER A 129 -2.57 9.01 9.80
C SER A 129 -3.18 8.57 8.46
N ALA A 130 -3.53 7.28 8.34
CA ALA A 130 -4.17 6.67 7.20
C ALA A 130 -5.37 5.83 7.63
N ALA A 131 -6.35 6.47 8.28
CA ALA A 131 -7.68 5.90 8.43
C ALA A 131 -8.81 6.94 8.52
N ALA A 132 -8.53 8.24 8.65
CA ALA A 132 -9.56 9.25 8.87
C ALA A 132 -9.34 10.53 8.06
N ASN A 133 -9.86 10.54 6.82
CA ASN A 133 -10.51 11.67 6.14
C ASN A 133 -10.79 11.22 4.70
N SER A 134 -12.00 11.29 4.14
CA SER A 134 -13.21 11.98 4.57
C SER A 134 -14.30 11.75 3.52
N ARG A 135 -15.54 11.53 4.01
CA ARG A 135 -16.85 11.86 3.42
C ARG A 135 -17.40 11.05 2.24
#